data_AF-A0A140GS48-F1
#
_entry.id   AF-A0A140GS48-F1
#
_cell.length_a   1.000
_cell.length_b   1.000
_cell.length_c   1.000
_cell.angle_alpha   90.00
_cell.angle_beta   90.00
_cell.angle_gamma   90.00
#
_symmetry.space_group_name_H-M   'P 1'
#
loop_
_entity.id
_entity.type
_entity.pdbx_description
1 polymer ?
#
loop_
_entity_poly.entity_id
_entity_poly.type
_entity_poly.pdbx_seq_one_letter_code
_entity_poly.pdbx_strand_id
1 'polypeptide(L)'
;MKIVVALIDSQIRGSRVIKTRFLLFENDFKDITYDLCEGINKTCMHKFKYEHGLAVYSSDKGILNGLKPSVLNRVRNLDLRDSELEVFNLTDIRFILNCKNAFDINLTESLREYFKKKNKI
;
A
#
# COMPACT_ATOMS: atom_id res chain seq x y z
N MET A 1 -11.93 -10.50 6.64
CA MET A 1 -11.47 -9.10 6.83
C MET A 1 -10.60 -8.75 5.63
N LYS A 2 -10.74 -7.56 5.05
CA LYS A 2 -9.90 -7.10 3.94
C LYS A 2 -8.97 -6.00 4.42
N ILE A 3 -7.67 -6.14 4.20
CA ILE A 3 -6.67 -5.12 4.58
C ILE A 3 -5.86 -4.75 3.36
N VAL A 4 -5.88 -3.47 2.98
CA VAL A 4 -4.91 -2.90 2.05
C VAL A 4 -3.70 -2.46 2.85
N VAL A 5 -2.55 -3.06 2.55
CA VAL A 5 -1.26 -2.75 3.16
C VAL A 5 -0.46 -1.87 2.21
N ALA A 6 -0.13 -0.67 2.65
CA ALA A 6 0.70 0.30 1.95
C ALA A 6 2.12 0.29 2.53
N LEU A 7 3.08 -0.25 1.76
CA LEU A 7 4.48 -0.35 2.14
C LEU A 7 5.28 0.77 1.45
N ILE A 8 5.61 1.82 2.19
CA ILE A 8 6.35 2.96 1.64
C ILE A 8 7.83 2.60 1.59
N ASP A 9 8.31 2.33 0.38
CA ASP A 9 9.70 1.97 0.13
C ASP A 9 10.63 3.18 0.25
N SER A 10 10.20 4.32 -0.29
CA SER A 10 10.96 5.56 -0.19
C SER A 10 10.08 6.79 -0.28
N GLN A 11 10.52 7.84 0.41
CA GLN A 11 10.06 9.21 0.23
C GLN A 11 11.28 10.04 -0.17
N ILE A 12 11.29 10.55 -1.40
CA ILE A 12 12.40 11.36 -1.87
C ILE A 12 12.30 12.73 -1.21
N ARG A 13 13.23 13.01 -0.28
CA ARG A 13 13.33 14.31 0.40
C ARG A 13 13.50 15.41 -0.65
N GLY A 14 12.66 16.43 -0.60
CA GLY A 14 12.69 17.58 -1.52
C GLY A 14 11.72 17.51 -2.70
N SER A 15 11.42 16.33 -3.26
CA SER A 15 10.53 16.21 -4.43
C SER A 15 9.08 15.88 -4.10
N ARG A 16 8.77 15.60 -2.82
CA ARG A 16 7.46 15.11 -2.35
C ARG A 16 7.01 13.80 -3.04
N VAL A 17 7.89 13.14 -3.78
CA VAL A 17 7.57 11.87 -4.45
C VAL A 17 7.65 10.73 -3.45
N ILE A 18 6.59 9.93 -3.42
CA ILE A 18 6.45 8.73 -2.61
C ILE A 18 6.42 7.53 -3.55
N LYS A 19 7.12 6.47 -3.16
CA LYS A 19 7.05 5.15 -3.81
C LYS A 19 6.49 4.13 -2.84
N THR A 20 5.41 3.46 -3.23
CA THR A 20 4.66 2.54 -2.35
C THR A 20 4.32 1.26 -3.07
N ARG A 21 4.52 0.13 -2.41
CA ARG A 21 3.96 -1.16 -2.83
C ARG A 21 2.64 -1.40 -2.10
N PHE A 22 1.63 -1.88 -2.80
CA PHE A 22 0.33 -2.17 -2.23
C PHE A 22 0.03 -3.66 -2.27
N LEU A 23 -0.27 -4.23 -1.10
CA LEU A 23 -0.73 -5.59 -0.97
C LEU A 23 -2.18 -5.59 -0.45
N LEU A 24 -2.99 -6.54 -0.90
CA LEU A 24 -4.31 -6.83 -0.35
C LEU A 24 -4.25 -8.15 0.41
N PHE A 25 -4.72 -8.13 1.65
CA PHE A 25 -4.93 -9.32 2.46
C PHE A 25 -6.42 -9.62 2.58
N GLU A 26 -6.85 -10.79 2.11
CA GLU A 26 -8.19 -11.34 2.35
C GLU A 26 -8.09 -12.75 2.95
N ASN A 27 -7.45 -13.65 2.20
CA ASN A 27 -7.05 -15.00 2.63
C ASN A 27 -5.52 -15.19 2.55
N ASP A 28 -4.92 -14.52 1.57
CA ASP A 28 -3.47 -14.42 1.39
C ASP A 28 -3.12 -13.02 0.88
N PHE A 29 -1.84 -12.68 0.89
CA PHE A 29 -1.32 -11.45 0.33
C PHE A 29 -1.26 -11.52 -1.20
N LYS A 30 -2.03 -10.65 -1.84
CA LYS A 30 -1.94 -10.39 -3.28
C LYS A 30 -1.31 -9.04 -3.52
N ASP A 31 -0.35 -8.95 -4.43
CA ASP A 31 0.14 -7.66 -4.92
C ASP A 31 -0.93 -7.01 -5.81
N ILE A 32 -1.39 -5.82 -5.43
CA ILE A 32 -2.42 -5.07 -6.14
C ILE A 32 -1.88 -3.74 -6.67
N THR A 33 -0.56 -3.53 -6.65
CA THR A 33 0.05 -2.22 -6.94
C THR A 33 -0.30 -1.73 -8.34
N TYR A 34 -0.22 -2.60 -9.35
CA TYR A 34 -0.56 -2.25 -10.74
C TYR A 34 -2.04 -1.92 -10.90
N ASP A 35 -2.91 -2.82 -10.43
CA ASP A 35 -4.37 -2.67 -10.54
C ASP A 35 -4.86 -1.41 -9.82
N LEU A 36 -4.27 -1.08 -8.66
CA LEU A 36 -4.60 0.11 -7.90
C LEU A 36 -4.20 1.39 -8.65
N CYS A 37 -3.02 1.43 -9.26
CA CYS A 37 -2.58 2.56 -10.08
C CYS A 37 -3.55 2.82 -11.25
N GLU A 38 -3.90 1.76 -12.01
CA GLU A 38 -4.85 1.84 -13.12
C GLU A 38 -6.23 2.32 -12.67
N GLY A 39 -6.69 1.79 -11.54
CA GLY A 39 -7.96 2.15 -10.93
C GLY A 39 -8.03 3.61 -10.51
N ILE A 40 -7.03 4.08 -9.75
CA ILE A 40 -6.96 5.46 -9.28
C ILE A 40 -6.90 6.43 -10.47
N ASN A 41 -6.09 6.14 -11.49
CA ASN A 41 -5.98 7.01 -12.66
C ASN A 41 -7.30 7.17 -13.43
N LYS A 42 -8.14 6.14 -13.45
CA LYS A 42 -9.50 6.20 -14.06
C LYS A 42 -10.50 7.04 -13.24
N THR A 43 -10.25 7.26 -11.95
CA THR A 43 -11.11 8.11 -11.11
C THR A 43 -10.85 9.60 -11.28
N CYS A 44 -9.82 10.00 -12.03
CA CYS A 44 -9.40 11.38 -12.30
C CYS A 44 -9.08 12.25 -11.06
N MET A 45 -9.03 11.67 -9.85
CA MET A 45 -8.80 12.42 -8.61
C MET A 45 -7.32 12.58 -8.26
N HIS A 46 -6.51 11.58 -8.59
CA HIS A 46 -5.07 11.52 -8.30
C HIS A 46 -4.34 10.78 -9.44
N LYS A 47 -3.04 11.05 -9.60
CA LYS A 47 -2.19 10.34 -10.57
C LYS A 47 -1.19 9.47 -9.85
N PHE A 48 -1.33 8.16 -10.04
CA PHE A 48 -0.36 7.16 -9.59
C PHE A 48 0.33 6.61 -10.83
N LYS A 49 1.66 6.69 -10.88
CA LYS A 49 2.44 6.07 -11.95
C LYS A 49 2.98 4.74 -11.46
N TYR A 50 2.73 3.66 -12.19
CA TYR A 50 3.32 2.36 -11.87
C TYR A 50 4.74 2.27 -12.45
N GLU A 51 5.74 2.04 -11.59
CA GLU A 51 7.15 1.90 -11.97
C GLU A 51 7.82 0.84 -11.09
N HIS A 52 8.48 -0.15 -11.70
CA HIS A 52 9.28 -1.16 -10.99
C HIS A 52 8.57 -1.85 -9.80
N GLY A 53 7.28 -2.15 -9.93
CA GLY A 53 6.50 -2.77 -8.85
C GLY A 53 6.03 -1.80 -7.76
N LEU A 54 6.21 -0.48 -7.96
CA LEU A 54 5.81 0.56 -7.03
C LEU A 54 4.81 1.51 -7.69
N ALA A 55 3.88 2.01 -6.89
CA ALA A 55 3.10 3.20 -7.19
C ALA A 55 3.92 4.45 -6.83
N VAL A 56 4.09 5.35 -7.79
CA VAL A 56 4.85 6.59 -7.67
C VAL A 56 3.88 7.78 -7.77
N TYR A 57 3.85 8.64 -6.75
CA TYR A 57 2.92 9.77 -6.69
C TYR A 57 3.48 10.92 -5.84
N SER A 58 2.98 12.14 -6.10
CA SER A 58 3.34 13.34 -5.32
C SER A 58 2.48 13.46 -4.06
N SER A 59 3.13 13.68 -2.92
CA SER A 59 2.54 13.96 -1.62
C SER A 59 2.46 15.47 -1.37
N ASP A 60 1.65 16.16 -2.16
CA ASP A 60 1.25 17.52 -1.82
C ASP A 60 0.16 17.54 -0.74
N LYS A 61 -0.42 16.38 -0.43
CA LYS A 61 -1.51 16.22 0.56
C LYS A 61 -1.38 15.00 1.48
N GLY A 62 -0.22 14.33 1.52
CA GLY A 62 0.00 13.11 2.29
C GLY A 62 -0.65 11.87 1.65
N ILE A 63 -0.03 10.71 1.87
CA ILE A 63 -0.51 9.35 1.53
C ILE A 63 -2.01 9.16 1.78
N LEU A 64 -2.49 9.73 2.88
CA LEU A 64 -3.83 9.55 3.39
C LEU A 64 -4.92 10.23 2.56
N ASN A 65 -4.62 11.16 1.64
CA ASN A 65 -5.66 11.76 0.80
C ASN A 65 -5.96 10.93 -0.47
N GLY A 66 -4.95 10.28 -1.06
CA GLY A 66 -5.11 9.42 -2.24
C GLY A 66 -5.63 8.02 -1.92
N LEU A 67 -5.49 7.57 -0.68
CA LEU A 67 -5.90 6.24 -0.21
C LEU A 67 -7.08 6.29 0.78
N LYS A 68 -7.83 7.39 0.84
CA LYS A 68 -9.04 7.44 1.65
C LYS A 68 -9.97 6.30 1.24
N PRO A 69 -10.72 5.69 2.18
CA PRO A 69 -11.73 4.69 1.85
C PRO A 69 -12.67 5.14 0.73
N SER A 70 -13.01 6.42 0.67
CA SER A 70 -13.85 7.00 -0.40
C SER A 70 -13.24 6.96 -1.80
N VAL A 71 -11.90 6.95 -1.93
CA VAL A 71 -11.18 6.78 -3.20
C VAL A 71 -11.02 5.30 -3.52
N LEU A 72 -10.63 4.48 -2.53
CA LEU A 72 -10.52 3.02 -2.70
C LEU A 72 -11.85 2.40 -3.15
N ASN A 73 -12.98 2.85 -2.60
CA ASN A 73 -14.32 2.40 -2.99
C ASN A 73 -14.70 2.76 -4.44
N ARG A 74 -13.96 3.67 -5.10
CA ARG A 74 -14.19 4.07 -6.50
C ARG A 74 -13.31 3.29 -7.48
N VAL A 75 -12.34 2.52 -6.99
CA VAL A 75 -11.47 1.66 -7.80
C VAL A 75 -12.27 0.43 -8.23
N ARG A 76 -12.98 0.52 -9.37
CA ARG A 76 -13.95 -0.52 -9.80
C ARG A 76 -13.32 -1.85 -10.23
N ASN A 77 -12.03 -1.88 -10.53
CA ASN A 77 -11.29 -3.08 -10.94
C ASN A 77 -10.75 -3.90 -9.76
N LEU A 78 -10.90 -3.43 -8.52
CA LEU A 78 -10.56 -4.16 -7.30
C LEU A 78 -11.74 -4.06 -6.31
N ASP A 79 -12.15 -5.16 -5.70
CA ASP A 79 -13.19 -5.12 -4.65
C ASP A 79 -12.59 -4.68 -3.31
N LEU A 80 -12.28 -3.38 -3.19
CA LEU A 80 -11.68 -2.76 -2.00
C LEU A 80 -12.71 -2.19 -1.02
N ARG A 81 -14.00 -2.51 -1.22
CA ARG A 81 -15.06 -2.08 -0.31
C ARG A 81 -14.79 -2.61 1.09
N ASP A 82 -15.03 -1.76 2.08
CA ASP A 82 -14.88 -2.06 3.50
C ASP A 82 -13.48 -2.55 3.91
N SER A 83 -12.46 -2.26 3.08
CA SER A 83 -11.07 -2.61 3.40
C SER A 83 -10.49 -1.63 4.42
N GLU A 84 -9.80 -2.18 5.40
CA GLU A 84 -8.94 -1.41 6.30
C GLU A 84 -7.67 -0.99 5.56
N LEU A 85 -7.08 0.14 5.95
CA LEU A 85 -5.81 0.63 5.40
C LEU A 85 -4.75 0.59 6.49
N GLU A 86 -3.68 -0.14 6.23
CA GLU A 86 -2.51 -0.23 7.10
C GLU A 86 -1.30 0.33 6.36
N VAL A 87 -0.58 1.26 6.98
CA VAL A 87 0.53 1.96 6.33
C VAL A 87 1.80 1.71 7.13
N PHE A 88 2.83 1.23 6.43
CA PHE A 88 4.16 1.03 6.98
C PHE A 88 5.15 1.91 6.23
N ASN A 89 5.84 2.78 6.95
CA ASN A 89 6.97 3.50 6.39
C ASN A 89 8.23 2.61 6.36
N LEU A 90 9.31 3.05 5.72
CA LEU A 90 10.53 2.25 5.61
C LEU A 90 11.15 1.87 6.97
N THR A 91 11.00 2.72 8.00
CA THR A 91 11.39 2.42 9.38
C THR A 91 10.53 1.29 9.92
N ASP A 92 9.22 1.35 9.76
CA ASP A 92 8.31 0.30 10.21
C ASP A 92 8.60 -1.03 9.51
N ILE A 93 8.87 -1.01 8.20
CA ILE A 93 9.25 -2.21 7.44
C ILE A 93 10.53 -2.85 8.04
N ARG A 94 11.51 -2.03 8.42
CA ARG A 94 12.78 -2.51 8.98
C ARG A 94 12.67 -3.00 10.41
N PHE A 95 11.90 -2.32 11.25
CA PHE A 95 11.92 -2.57 12.69
C PHE A 95 10.69 -3.34 13.20
N ILE A 96 9.54 -3.21 12.54
CA ILE A 96 8.32 -3.94 12.90
C ILE A 96 8.24 -5.25 12.11
N LEU A 97 8.48 -5.19 10.79
CA LEU A 97 8.41 -6.37 9.91
C LEU A 97 9.76 -7.08 9.76
N ASN A 98 10.84 -6.54 10.32
CA ASN A 98 12.20 -7.09 10.21
C ASN A 98 12.63 -7.37 8.74
N CYS A 99 12.24 -6.47 7.83
CA CYS A 99 12.48 -6.58 6.39
C CYS A 99 13.36 -5.45 5.87
N LYS A 100 14.18 -5.69 4.84
CA LYS A 100 15.07 -4.65 4.29
C LYS A 100 14.28 -3.50 3.66
N ASN A 101 13.23 -3.84 2.91
CA ASN A 101 12.39 -2.92 2.14
C ASN A 101 11.06 -3.59 1.71
N ALA A 102 10.29 -2.92 0.83
CA ALA A 102 8.98 -3.40 0.37
C ALA A 102 9.03 -4.62 -0.58
N PHE A 103 10.22 -5.10 -0.94
CA PHE A 103 10.44 -6.26 -1.82
C PHE A 103 11.23 -7.39 -1.13
N ASP A 104 11.39 -7.32 0.19
CA ASP A 104 12.04 -8.41 0.93
C ASP A 104 11.29 -9.73 0.71
N ILE A 105 12.04 -10.82 0.54
CA ILE A 105 11.46 -12.15 0.28
C ILE A 105 10.59 -12.64 1.45
N ASN A 106 10.91 -12.20 2.68
CA ASN A 106 10.19 -12.59 3.89
C ASN A 106 9.01 -11.67 4.22
N LEU A 107 8.78 -10.63 3.42
CA LEU A 107 7.83 -9.57 3.75
C LEU A 107 6.40 -10.07 3.98
N THR A 108 5.92 -10.98 3.13
CA THR A 108 4.57 -11.53 3.25
C THR A 108 4.41 -12.35 4.53
N GLU A 109 5.44 -13.13 4.91
CA GLU A 109 5.42 -13.90 6.17
C GLU A 109 5.48 -12.97 7.39
N SER A 110 6.36 -11.97 7.38
CA SER A 110 6.43 -10.97 8.45
C SER A 110 5.11 -10.21 8.64
N LEU A 111 4.41 -9.88 7.55
CA LEU A 111 3.09 -9.25 7.61
C LEU A 111 2.04 -10.21 8.21
N ARG A 112 2.06 -11.51 7.84
CA ARG A 112 1.16 -12.50 8.46
C ARG A 112 1.39 -12.55 9.97
N GLU A 113 2.63 -12.67 10.42
CA GLU A 113 2.96 -12.68 11.85
C GLU A 113 2.51 -11.40 12.56
N TYR A 114 2.72 -10.24 11.94
CA TYR A 114 2.28 -8.96 12.48
C TYR A 114 0.76 -8.92 12.68
N PHE A 115 -0.03 -9.32 11.68
CA PHE A 115 -1.49 -9.30 11.80
C PHE A 115 -2.04 -10.37 12.76
N LYS A 116 -1.40 -11.54 12.84
CA LYS A 116 -1.70 -12.53 13.89
C LYS A 116 -1.54 -11.92 15.28
N LYS A 117 -0.42 -11.24 15.54
CA LYS A 117 -0.12 -10.58 16.82
C LYS A 117 -1.04 -9.39 17.10
N LYS A 118 -1.33 -8.56 16.09
CA LYS A 118 -2.15 -7.34 16.23
C LYS A 118 -3.63 -7.64 16.47
N ASN A 119 -4.17 -8.65 15.80
CA ASN A 119 -5.62 -8.88 15.72
C ASN A 119 -6.09 -10.29 16.13
N LYS A 120 -5.27 -11.10 16.82
CA LYS A 120 -5.62 -12.48 17.24
C LYS A 120 -6.13 -13.36 16.08
N ILE A 121 -5.49 -13.28 14.91
CA ILE A 121 -5.64 -14.28 13.82
C ILE A 121 -4.68 -15.44 14.09
#